data_AF-A0A1F4SLV8-F1
#
_entry.id   AF-A0A1F4SLV8-F1
#
_cell.length_a   1.000
_cell.length_b   1.000
_cell.length_c   1.000
_cell.angle_alpha   90.00
_cell.angle_beta   90.00
_cell.angle_gamma   90.00
#
_symmetry.space_group_name_H-M   'P 1'
#
loop_
_entity.id
_entity.type
_entity.pdbx_description
1 polymer ?
#
loop_
_entity_poly.entity_id
_entity_poly.type
_entity_poly.pdbx_seq_one_letter_code
_entity_poly.pdbx_strand_id
1 'polypeptide(L)'
;MNIKNTLKKLKTDKISINEACDLLKTDSYEDLDFAKIDHHRIKRKGFPEVIFCEGKTPAQIFKIAKAIYKKGDNILATRADTKAYKAIKKVVKKAQYNKEARIVAYKKRNKGSRNQWGKIMVVTAGTSDIPIAEEAVVTLKFLGHEVEKLYDVGVAGLHRLTKNLEKLQKASVLIVVAGMEGALPSVIGGLVKAPIIAVPTSVGYGSNFKGLSALLTMLNSCAPGIAVVNIDNGFGAAVMANAIIASQQRELPTEKDKVYLIEANIDDMNPKLYDPVIKKLMNAGALDAFFEPIRMKKQRNGVKLAVISTVELKNKLVKIIFEETTTFGIRKQLLEREKLSRYFKRISTKYGKLKIKIGKLGNKIMTIAPEYEDCKRLAEKHKIPISNVYPKNLFSIKPH
;
A
#
# COMPACT_ATOMS: atom_id res chain seq x y z
N MET A 1 20.57 -19.34 -10.98
CA MET A 1 20.48 -19.39 -12.45
C MET A 1 18.99 -19.28 -12.83
N ASN A 2 18.61 -18.92 -14.06
CA ASN A 2 17.20 -18.69 -14.41
C ASN A 2 16.50 -20.04 -14.67
N ILE A 3 15.36 -20.31 -14.03
CA ILE A 3 14.53 -21.51 -14.25
C ILE A 3 14.30 -21.76 -15.76
N LYS A 4 14.14 -20.68 -16.53
CA LYS A 4 14.03 -20.74 -18.00
C LYS A 4 15.23 -21.39 -18.69
N ASN A 5 16.45 -21.21 -18.19
CA ASN A 5 17.64 -21.83 -18.77
C ASN A 5 17.72 -23.32 -18.44
N THR A 6 17.35 -23.73 -17.23
CA THR A 6 17.28 -25.15 -16.85
C THR A 6 16.20 -25.86 -17.68
N LEU A 7 15.02 -25.24 -17.81
CA LEU A 7 13.94 -25.77 -18.66
C LEU A 7 14.31 -25.79 -20.16
N LYS A 8 15.08 -24.81 -20.66
CA LYS A 8 15.60 -24.83 -22.02
C LYS A 8 16.60 -25.95 -22.24
N LYS A 9 17.48 -26.22 -21.28
CA LYS A 9 18.44 -27.34 -21.34
C LYS A 9 17.71 -28.68 -21.33
N LEU A 10 16.66 -28.82 -20.52
CA LEU A 10 15.79 -30.00 -20.50
C LEU A 10 15.06 -30.17 -21.84
N LYS A 11 14.47 -29.10 -22.39
CA LYS A 11 13.78 -29.12 -23.69
C LYS A 11 14.72 -29.43 -24.88
N THR A 12 16.02 -29.21 -24.72
CA THR A 12 17.03 -29.49 -25.75
C THR A 12 17.79 -30.80 -25.49
N ASP A 13 17.27 -31.66 -24.60
CA ASP A 13 17.87 -32.94 -24.18
C ASP A 13 19.34 -32.84 -23.73
N LYS A 14 19.76 -31.65 -23.26
CA LYS A 14 21.12 -31.41 -22.74
C LYS A 14 21.30 -31.84 -21.29
N ILE A 15 20.20 -32.06 -20.58
CA ILE A 15 20.15 -32.57 -19.21
C ILE A 15 18.93 -33.48 -19.09
N SER A 16 19.02 -34.51 -18.27
CA SER A 16 17.90 -35.38 -17.94
C SER A 16 16.88 -34.69 -17.02
N ILE A 17 15.68 -35.26 -16.90
CA ILE A 17 14.66 -34.80 -15.95
C ILE A 17 15.21 -34.81 -14.51
N ASN A 18 15.96 -35.85 -14.14
CA ASN A 18 16.54 -35.98 -12.79
C ASN A 18 17.60 -34.89 -12.55
N GLU A 19 18.49 -34.65 -13.51
CA GLU A 19 19.48 -33.56 -13.43
C GLU A 19 18.81 -32.17 -13.39
N ALA A 20 17.73 -31.97 -14.14
CA ALA A 20 16.95 -30.74 -14.08
C ALA A 20 16.30 -30.55 -12.71
N CYS A 21 15.72 -31.61 -12.14
CA CYS A 21 15.15 -31.61 -10.79
C CYS A 21 16.22 -31.31 -9.72
N ASP A 22 17.39 -31.91 -9.82
CA ASP A 22 18.49 -31.69 -8.87
C ASP A 22 19.11 -30.30 -9.01
N LEU A 23 19.23 -29.77 -10.23
CA LEU A 23 19.61 -28.38 -10.45
C LEU A 23 18.58 -27.40 -9.89
N LEU A 24 17.28 -27.68 -10.02
CA LEU A 24 16.24 -26.82 -9.45
C LEU A 24 16.18 -26.89 -7.91
N LYS A 25 16.52 -28.05 -7.32
CA LYS A 25 16.69 -28.22 -5.86
C LYS A 25 17.93 -27.51 -5.35
N THR A 26 19.09 -27.69 -5.99
CA THR A 26 20.37 -27.09 -5.56
C THR A 26 20.46 -25.59 -5.83
N ASP A 27 19.76 -25.04 -6.81
CA ASP A 27 19.67 -23.58 -6.99
C ASP A 27 18.73 -22.91 -5.95
N SER A 28 18.01 -23.71 -5.14
CA SER A 28 17.14 -23.18 -4.07
C SER A 28 17.91 -22.82 -2.80
N TYR A 29 18.99 -23.54 -2.47
CA TYR A 29 19.87 -23.19 -1.36
C TYR A 29 21.34 -23.55 -1.62
N GLU A 30 22.27 -22.73 -1.14
CA GLU A 30 23.71 -22.99 -1.18
C GLU A 30 24.20 -23.41 0.21
N ASP A 31 24.86 -24.57 0.32
CA ASP A 31 25.42 -25.07 1.57
C ASP A 31 26.87 -24.61 1.74
N LEU A 32 27.19 -24.01 2.89
CA LEU A 32 28.53 -23.54 3.26
C LEU A 32 29.10 -24.33 4.46
N ASP A 33 28.59 -25.53 4.75
CA ASP A 33 28.89 -26.40 5.90
C ASP A 33 28.36 -25.86 7.25
N PHE A 34 28.46 -24.54 7.47
CA PHE A 34 27.99 -23.87 8.70
C PHE A 34 26.71 -23.03 8.48
N ALA A 35 26.24 -22.92 7.24
CA ALA A 35 25.02 -22.19 6.88
C ALA A 35 24.47 -22.66 5.54
N LYS A 36 23.14 -22.80 5.45
CA LYS A 36 22.40 -23.06 4.19
C LYS A 36 21.70 -21.78 3.75
N ILE A 37 22.15 -21.18 2.66
CA ILE A 37 21.67 -19.87 2.17
C ILE A 37 20.55 -20.09 1.16
N ASP A 38 19.32 -19.68 1.51
CA ASP A 38 18.16 -19.77 0.61
C ASP A 38 18.09 -18.59 -0.38
N HIS A 39 18.49 -18.85 -1.63
CA HIS A 39 18.47 -17.85 -2.71
C HIS A 39 17.05 -17.63 -3.29
N HIS A 40 16.08 -18.49 -2.96
CA HIS A 40 14.69 -18.40 -3.41
C HIS A 40 13.77 -17.68 -2.41
N ARG A 41 14.28 -17.29 -1.24
CA ARG A 41 13.49 -16.64 -0.18
C ARG A 41 12.75 -15.39 -0.66
N ILE A 42 13.37 -14.58 -1.53
CA ILE A 42 12.74 -13.39 -2.14
C ILE A 42 11.47 -13.79 -2.89
N LYS A 43 11.52 -14.85 -3.70
CA LYS A 43 10.39 -15.30 -4.52
C LYS A 43 9.27 -15.90 -3.67
N ARG A 44 9.61 -16.60 -2.58
CA ARG A 44 8.62 -17.26 -1.71
C ARG A 44 7.99 -16.33 -0.68
N LYS A 45 8.77 -15.44 -0.10
CA LYS A 45 8.38 -14.63 1.07
C LYS A 45 8.40 -13.12 0.80
N GLY A 46 8.77 -12.69 -0.40
CA GLY A 46 8.93 -11.26 -0.74
C GLY A 46 10.12 -10.58 -0.07
N PHE A 47 11.03 -11.36 0.54
CA PHE A 47 12.10 -10.84 1.40
C PHE A 47 13.43 -11.62 1.21
N PRO A 48 14.60 -10.96 1.11
CA PRO A 48 15.88 -11.63 0.86
C PRO A 48 16.43 -12.38 2.07
N GLU A 49 17.45 -13.18 1.82
CA GLU A 49 18.20 -13.83 2.89
C GLU A 49 18.98 -12.81 3.72
N VAL A 50 18.99 -12.99 5.04
CA VAL A 50 19.56 -12.04 6.00
C VAL A 50 20.64 -12.69 6.83
N ILE A 51 21.75 -11.99 6.97
CA ILE A 51 22.88 -12.43 7.76
C ILE A 51 22.68 -12.01 9.21
N PHE A 52 22.21 -12.93 10.06
CA PHE A 52 22.26 -12.74 11.51
C PHE A 52 23.72 -12.80 11.98
N CYS A 53 24.33 -11.68 12.37
CA CYS A 53 25.77 -11.58 12.65
C CYS A 53 26.16 -12.03 14.06
N GLU A 54 25.25 -11.92 15.02
CA GLU A 54 25.53 -12.27 16.41
C GLU A 54 25.84 -13.77 16.55
N GLY A 55 26.88 -14.08 17.33
CA GLY A 55 27.40 -15.44 17.46
C GLY A 55 28.23 -15.94 16.26
N LYS A 56 28.35 -15.18 15.16
CA LYS A 56 29.17 -15.58 13.99
C LYS A 56 30.54 -14.90 13.96
N THR A 57 31.54 -15.64 13.47
CA THR A 57 32.88 -15.10 13.25
C THR A 57 32.93 -14.20 12.00
N PRO A 58 33.86 -13.22 11.93
CA PRO A 58 34.04 -12.40 10.72
C PRO A 58 34.32 -13.22 9.46
N ALA A 59 34.99 -14.38 9.57
CA ALA A 59 35.25 -15.27 8.46
C ALA A 59 33.97 -15.93 7.92
N GLN A 60 33.09 -16.40 8.82
CA GLN A 60 31.77 -16.94 8.45
C GLN A 60 30.90 -15.86 7.78
N ILE A 61 30.87 -14.66 8.35
CA ILE A 61 30.12 -13.52 7.80
C ILE A 61 30.62 -13.17 6.40
N PHE A 62 31.94 -13.12 6.18
CA PHE A 62 32.53 -12.89 4.87
C PHE A 62 32.08 -13.95 3.85
N LYS A 63 32.15 -15.24 4.21
CA LYS A 63 31.73 -16.35 3.33
C LYS A 63 30.26 -16.24 2.95
N ILE A 64 29.36 -15.98 3.91
CA ILE A 64 27.92 -15.80 3.67
C ILE A 64 27.68 -14.60 2.74
N ALA A 65 28.27 -13.45 3.05
CA ALA A 65 28.11 -12.24 2.25
C ALA A 65 28.62 -12.44 0.81
N LYS A 66 29.74 -13.17 0.64
CA LYS A 66 30.32 -13.49 -0.67
C LYS A 66 29.38 -14.38 -1.50
N ALA A 67 28.76 -15.39 -0.88
CA ALA A 67 27.80 -16.27 -1.55
C ALA A 67 26.57 -15.48 -2.04
N ILE A 68 25.93 -14.70 -1.16
CA ILE A 68 24.77 -13.86 -1.51
C ILE A 68 25.13 -12.85 -2.61
N TYR A 69 26.27 -12.17 -2.48
CA TYR A 69 26.67 -11.14 -3.44
C TYR A 69 26.99 -11.71 -4.83
N LYS A 70 27.64 -12.89 -4.90
CA LYS A 70 27.98 -13.57 -6.16
C LYS A 70 26.74 -13.91 -7.00
N LYS A 71 25.63 -14.29 -6.36
CA LYS A 71 24.34 -14.53 -7.05
C LYS A 71 23.65 -13.23 -7.49
N GLY A 72 24.19 -12.08 -7.06
CA GLY A 72 23.71 -10.76 -7.45
C GLY A 72 22.57 -10.24 -6.58
N ASP A 73 22.37 -10.79 -5.39
CA ASP A 73 21.33 -10.37 -4.48
C ASP A 73 21.73 -9.17 -3.63
N ASN A 74 20.72 -8.55 -3.00
CA ASN A 74 20.94 -7.50 -2.01
C ASN A 74 21.42 -8.13 -0.70
N ILE A 75 22.23 -7.40 0.06
CA ILE A 75 22.70 -7.86 1.38
C ILE A 75 22.02 -7.03 2.46
N LEU A 76 21.50 -7.73 3.46
CA LEU A 76 21.10 -7.16 4.72
C LEU A 76 21.65 -8.06 5.83
N ALA A 77 22.34 -7.45 6.80
CA ALA A 77 22.93 -8.14 7.92
C ALA A 77 22.52 -7.44 9.21
N THR A 78 21.92 -8.18 10.15
CA THR A 78 21.40 -7.67 11.42
C THR A 78 22.33 -8.00 12.58
N ARG A 79 22.18 -7.27 13.69
CA ARG A 79 23.02 -7.40 14.91
C ARG A 79 24.53 -7.27 14.62
N ALA A 80 24.88 -6.57 13.55
CA ALA A 80 26.25 -6.43 13.09
C ALA A 80 27.07 -5.52 14.02
N ASP A 81 28.32 -5.91 14.25
CA ASP A 81 29.34 -5.08 14.89
C ASP A 81 30.32 -4.52 13.84
N THR A 82 31.35 -3.79 14.28
CA THR A 82 32.35 -3.22 13.38
C THR A 82 33.18 -4.29 12.66
N LYS A 83 33.39 -5.45 13.29
CA LYS A 83 34.13 -6.59 12.69
C LYS A 83 33.31 -7.22 11.56
N ALA A 84 32.02 -7.45 11.78
CA ALA A 84 31.06 -7.90 10.78
C ALA A 84 30.99 -6.92 9.60
N TYR A 85 30.89 -5.62 9.88
CA TYR A 85 30.91 -4.61 8.82
C TYR A 85 32.19 -4.67 7.98
N LYS A 86 33.37 -4.72 8.61
CA LYS A 86 34.65 -4.83 7.90
C LYS A 86 34.70 -6.10 7.03
N ALA A 87 34.18 -7.22 7.52
CA ALA A 87 34.08 -8.46 6.75
C ALA A 87 33.18 -8.30 5.51
N ILE A 88 31.97 -7.73 5.67
CA ILE A 88 31.05 -7.52 4.55
C ILE A 88 31.62 -6.50 3.55
N LYS A 89 32.28 -5.44 4.01
CA LYS A 89 32.87 -4.38 3.17
C LYS A 89 33.98 -4.90 2.25
N LYS A 90 34.71 -5.95 2.67
CA LYS A 90 35.69 -6.64 1.81
C LYS A 90 35.04 -7.31 0.60
N VAL A 91 33.79 -7.77 0.73
CA VAL A 91 33.00 -8.35 -0.37
C VAL A 91 32.31 -7.26 -1.18
N VAL A 92 31.65 -6.33 -0.49
CA VAL A 92 30.81 -5.30 -1.10
C VAL A 92 31.25 -3.93 -0.65
N LYS A 93 32.10 -3.29 -1.47
CA LYS A 93 32.68 -1.96 -1.19
C LYS A 93 31.62 -0.88 -0.92
N LYS A 94 30.44 -1.01 -1.53
CA LYS A 94 29.30 -0.07 -1.41
C LYS A 94 28.37 -0.36 -0.22
N ALA A 95 28.66 -1.35 0.62
CA ALA A 95 27.85 -1.65 1.79
C ALA A 95 27.93 -0.50 2.82
N GLN A 96 26.78 -0.14 3.38
CA GLN A 96 26.63 0.91 4.38
C GLN A 96 26.37 0.28 5.74
N TYR A 97 26.96 0.85 6.79
CA TYR A 97 26.72 0.43 8.17
C TYR A 97 25.94 1.50 8.90
N ASN A 98 24.79 1.14 9.43
CA ASN A 98 24.08 1.93 10.43
C ASN A 98 24.45 1.38 11.81
N LYS A 99 25.23 2.17 12.55
CA LYS A 99 25.75 1.81 13.88
C LYS A 99 24.64 1.71 14.92
N GLU A 100 23.65 2.61 14.87
CA GLU A 100 22.53 2.66 15.81
C GLU A 100 21.60 1.46 15.64
N ALA A 101 21.26 1.13 14.39
CA ALA A 101 20.46 -0.04 14.03
C ALA A 101 21.21 -1.38 14.15
N ARG A 102 22.55 -1.34 14.29
CA ARG A 102 23.45 -2.50 14.12
C ARG A 102 23.15 -3.27 12.82
N ILE A 103 22.94 -2.55 11.72
CA ILE A 103 22.64 -3.14 10.41
C ILE A 103 23.71 -2.77 9.37
N VAL A 104 24.16 -3.76 8.61
CA VAL A 104 24.90 -3.55 7.36
C VAL A 104 23.98 -3.84 6.18
N ALA A 105 23.85 -2.88 5.26
CA ALA A 105 22.95 -3.00 4.12
C ALA A 105 23.67 -2.65 2.80
N TYR A 106 23.34 -3.40 1.75
CA TYR A 106 23.65 -3.10 0.37
C TYR A 106 22.45 -3.45 -0.51
N LYS A 107 21.94 -2.46 -1.23
CA LYS A 107 20.83 -2.64 -2.17
C LYS A 107 21.26 -2.16 -3.56
N LYS A 108 21.04 -2.99 -4.58
CA LYS A 108 21.21 -2.57 -5.98
C LYS A 108 20.20 -1.48 -6.31
N ARG A 109 20.64 -0.46 -7.06
CA ARG A 109 19.80 0.64 -7.51
C ARG A 109 18.78 0.12 -8.53
N ASN A 110 17.57 -0.20 -8.09
CA ASN A 110 16.44 -0.47 -8.98
C ASN A 110 15.57 0.78 -9.09
N LYS A 111 15.35 1.26 -10.32
CA LYS A 111 14.54 2.46 -10.64
C LYS A 111 13.02 2.28 -10.44
N GLY A 112 12.55 1.15 -9.86
CA GLY A 112 11.18 0.67 -10.12
C GLY A 112 10.17 0.53 -8.98
N SER A 113 10.55 0.46 -7.70
CA SER A 113 9.53 0.16 -6.67
C SER A 113 9.85 0.79 -5.32
N ARG A 114 9.33 1.99 -5.08
CA ARG A 114 8.99 2.39 -3.71
C ARG A 114 7.61 1.82 -3.43
N ASN A 115 7.49 1.02 -2.38
CA ASN A 115 6.17 0.69 -1.85
C ASN A 115 5.61 1.96 -1.24
N GLN A 116 4.63 2.55 -1.93
CA GLN A 116 3.95 3.78 -1.49
C GLN A 116 2.61 3.50 -0.83
N TRP A 117 2.32 2.24 -0.52
CA TRP A 117 1.01 1.83 0.00
C TRP A 117 1.12 1.62 1.50
N GLY A 118 0.29 2.34 2.23
CA GLY A 118 0.25 2.35 3.69
C GLY A 118 1.41 3.07 4.36
N LYS A 119 1.10 3.85 5.40
CA LYS A 119 2.12 4.53 6.23
C LYS A 119 2.54 3.60 7.35
N ILE A 120 3.81 3.26 7.44
CA ILE A 120 4.35 2.52 8.58
C ILE A 120 4.94 3.51 9.57
N MET A 121 4.51 3.43 10.82
CA MET A 121 5.05 4.24 11.91
C MET A 121 5.84 3.38 12.89
N VAL A 122 7.03 3.83 13.27
CA VAL A 122 7.83 3.20 14.31
C VAL A 122 7.87 4.13 15.52
N VAL A 123 7.45 3.60 16.67
CA VAL A 123 7.26 4.32 17.91
C VAL A 123 8.15 3.73 19.00
N THR A 124 8.80 4.56 19.83
CA THR A 124 9.52 4.09 21.02
C THR A 124 8.97 4.67 22.31
N ALA A 125 9.03 3.90 23.40
CA ALA A 125 8.73 4.38 24.73
C ALA A 125 9.86 5.28 25.27
N GLY A 126 11.11 4.83 25.22
CA GLY A 126 12.26 5.62 25.63
C GLY A 126 13.31 5.78 24.54
N THR A 127 14.34 6.56 24.86
CA THR A 127 15.54 6.71 24.01
C THR A 127 16.36 5.42 23.97
N SER A 128 16.38 4.65 25.06
CA SER A 128 17.07 3.36 25.15
C SER A 128 16.51 2.28 24.20
N ASP A 129 15.26 2.43 23.75
CA ASP A 129 14.60 1.53 22.79
C ASP A 129 14.95 1.86 21.34
N ILE A 130 15.59 3.01 21.08
CA ILE A 130 15.87 3.51 19.72
C ILE A 130 16.71 2.53 18.88
N PRO A 131 17.76 1.86 19.39
CA PRO A 131 18.52 0.90 18.57
C PRO A 131 17.67 -0.23 17.98
N ILE A 132 16.69 -0.73 18.74
CA ILE A 132 15.76 -1.77 18.28
C ILE A 132 14.75 -1.20 17.28
N ALA A 133 14.27 0.03 17.50
CA ALA A 133 13.43 0.72 16.53
C ALA A 133 14.15 1.06 15.22
N GLU A 134 15.41 1.49 15.27
CA GLU A 134 16.22 1.76 14.07
C GLU A 134 16.50 0.47 13.29
N GLU A 135 16.63 -0.68 13.95
CA GLU A 135 16.68 -1.98 13.26
C GLU A 135 15.43 -2.19 12.39
N ALA A 136 14.25 -1.91 12.94
CA ALA A 136 12.99 -2.01 12.20
C ALA A 136 12.94 -0.99 11.04
N VAL A 137 13.29 0.27 11.30
CA VAL A 137 13.28 1.35 10.30
C VAL A 137 14.20 1.03 9.14
N VAL A 138 15.46 0.66 9.41
CA VAL A 138 16.44 0.38 8.35
C VAL A 138 16.02 -0.83 7.53
N THR A 139 15.45 -1.85 8.18
CA THR A 139 14.90 -3.03 7.50
C THR A 139 13.74 -2.65 6.58
N LEU A 140 12.79 -1.85 7.04
CA LEU A 140 11.65 -1.36 6.23
C LEU A 140 12.09 -0.48 5.06
N LYS A 141 13.04 0.44 5.29
CA LYS A 141 13.63 1.26 4.22
C LYS A 141 14.37 0.41 3.19
N PHE A 142 15.09 -0.62 3.66
CA PHE A 142 15.73 -1.60 2.79
C PHE A 142 14.70 -2.36 1.94
N LEU A 143 13.50 -2.61 2.48
CA LEU A 143 12.37 -3.19 1.75
C LEU A 143 11.66 -2.20 0.81
N GLY A 144 11.96 -0.91 0.90
CA GLY A 144 11.43 0.12 0.01
C GLY A 144 10.17 0.81 0.54
N HIS A 145 9.88 0.68 1.84
CA HIS A 145 8.82 1.43 2.51
C HIS A 145 9.29 2.81 2.96
N GLU A 146 8.36 3.75 3.00
CA GLU A 146 8.51 5.01 3.72
C GLU A 146 8.09 4.80 5.18
N VAL A 147 8.88 5.32 6.11
CA VAL A 147 8.70 5.07 7.55
C VAL A 147 8.71 6.39 8.31
N GLU A 148 7.63 6.67 9.03
CA GLU A 148 7.54 7.76 9.98
C GLU A 148 8.05 7.30 11.36
N LYS A 149 8.74 8.19 12.08
CA LYS A 149 9.36 7.90 13.37
C LYS A 149 8.73 8.77 14.45
N LEU A 150 8.43 8.18 15.60
CA LEU A 150 7.99 8.90 16.79
C LEU A 150 8.68 8.32 18.03
N TYR A 151 9.76 8.96 18.47
CA TYR A 151 10.58 8.44 19.56
C TYR A 151 10.31 9.15 20.89
N ASP A 152 10.60 8.44 21.97
CA ASP A 152 10.54 8.92 23.35
C ASP A 152 9.14 9.41 23.78
N VAL A 153 8.12 8.59 23.51
CA VAL A 153 6.71 8.86 23.87
C VAL A 153 6.18 7.89 24.92
N GLY A 154 7.04 7.53 25.87
CA GLY A 154 6.73 6.58 26.94
C GLY A 154 5.60 7.02 27.87
N VAL A 155 5.04 6.05 28.58
CA VAL A 155 3.81 6.20 29.38
C VAL A 155 3.93 7.19 30.54
N ALA A 156 5.14 7.43 31.07
CA ALA A 156 5.39 8.46 32.09
C ALA A 156 5.04 9.89 31.61
N GLY A 157 4.96 10.11 30.29
CA GLY A 157 4.66 11.40 29.69
C GLY A 157 3.63 11.28 28.56
N LEU A 158 2.42 10.79 28.87
CA LEU A 158 1.36 10.57 27.87
C LEU A 158 1.05 11.79 26.99
N HIS A 159 1.25 13.00 27.50
CA HIS A 159 1.08 14.23 26.72
C HIS A 159 1.98 14.30 25.47
N ARG A 160 3.14 13.62 25.45
CA ARG A 160 4.03 13.53 24.28
C ARG A 160 3.40 12.68 23.17
N LEU A 161 2.70 11.60 23.57
CA LEU A 161 1.94 10.73 22.68
C LEU A 161 0.71 11.45 22.13
N THR A 162 -0.09 12.09 22.99
CA THR A 162 -1.36 12.74 22.59
C THR A 162 -1.16 13.90 21.62
N LYS A 163 -0.05 14.65 21.73
CA LYS A 163 0.33 15.68 20.74
C LYS A 163 0.52 15.15 19.32
N ASN A 164 0.71 13.84 19.15
CA ASN A 164 0.92 13.19 17.86
C ASN A 164 -0.23 12.20 17.50
N LEU A 165 -1.38 12.31 18.17
CA LEU A 165 -2.51 11.38 17.99
C LEU A 165 -2.97 11.27 16.53
N GLU A 166 -3.07 12.40 15.81
CA GLU A 166 -3.44 12.38 14.39
C GLU A 166 -2.48 11.57 13.52
N LYS A 167 -1.18 11.62 13.83
CA LYS A 167 -0.16 10.89 13.06
C LYS A 167 -0.30 9.39 13.30
N LEU A 168 -0.48 9.00 14.57
CA LEU A 168 -0.72 7.61 14.97
C LEU A 168 -1.98 7.04 14.29
N GLN A 169 -3.06 7.81 14.24
CA GLN A 169 -4.33 7.39 13.61
C GLN A 169 -4.27 7.30 12.09
N LYS A 170 -3.34 8.01 11.43
CA LYS A 170 -3.11 7.94 9.98
C LYS A 170 -2.19 6.79 9.57
N ALA A 171 -1.55 6.11 10.51
CA ALA A 171 -0.70 4.95 10.23
C ALA A 171 -1.55 3.75 9.77
N SER A 172 -0.99 2.96 8.85
CA SER A 172 -1.61 1.71 8.38
C SER A 172 -1.13 0.50 9.17
N VAL A 173 0.08 0.58 9.73
CA VAL A 173 0.68 -0.38 10.67
C VAL A 173 1.60 0.39 11.61
N LEU A 174 1.58 0.06 12.90
CA LEU A 174 2.52 0.61 13.87
C LEU A 174 3.47 -0.48 14.37
N ILE A 175 4.75 -0.15 14.50
CA ILE A 175 5.71 -0.93 15.28
C ILE A 175 5.97 -0.15 16.55
N VAL A 176 5.65 -0.73 17.70
CA VAL A 176 5.79 -0.05 19.00
C VAL A 176 6.83 -0.80 19.83
N VAL A 177 7.92 -0.12 20.14
CA VAL A 177 9.09 -0.67 20.82
C VAL A 177 9.14 -0.14 22.25
N ALA A 178 9.14 -1.03 23.24
CA ALA A 178 9.15 -0.62 24.65
C ALA A 178 9.83 -1.65 25.56
N GLY A 179 10.70 -1.16 26.44
CA GLY A 179 11.51 -2.00 27.32
C GLY A 179 10.98 -2.26 28.72
N MET A 180 10.74 -1.21 29.52
CA MET A 180 10.51 -1.29 30.98
C MET A 180 9.38 -2.27 31.38
N GLU A 181 8.17 -1.77 31.63
CA GLU A 181 6.97 -2.57 31.85
C GLU A 181 6.25 -2.93 30.55
N GLY A 182 6.71 -2.41 29.40
CA GLY A 182 6.15 -2.72 28.09
C GLY A 182 4.71 -2.22 27.87
N ALA A 183 4.25 -1.21 28.63
CA ALA A 183 2.86 -0.75 28.61
C ALA A 183 2.45 0.08 27.37
N LEU A 184 3.42 0.69 26.66
CA LEU A 184 3.12 1.61 25.56
C LEU A 184 2.25 1.02 24.42
N PRO A 185 2.49 -0.22 23.93
CA PRO A 185 1.62 -0.84 22.92
C PRO A 185 0.15 -0.91 23.37
N SER A 186 -0.12 -1.25 24.63
CA SER A 186 -1.48 -1.31 25.18
C SER A 186 -2.16 0.05 25.15
N VAL A 187 -1.44 1.11 25.54
CA VAL A 187 -1.95 2.49 25.49
C VAL A 187 -2.27 2.90 24.06
N ILE A 188 -1.35 2.67 23.11
CA ILE A 188 -1.56 3.02 21.71
C ILE A 188 -2.71 2.20 21.11
N GLY A 189 -2.87 0.93 21.49
CA GLY A 189 -3.97 0.07 21.04
C GLY A 189 -5.36 0.59 21.38
N GLY A 190 -5.50 1.35 22.48
CA GLY A 190 -6.74 2.07 22.80
C GLY A 190 -7.00 3.32 21.95
N LEU A 191 -6.02 3.80 21.18
CA LEU A 191 -6.03 5.10 20.51
C LEU A 191 -6.06 5.01 18.97
N VAL A 192 -5.77 3.84 18.40
CA VAL A 192 -5.64 3.64 16.95
C VAL A 192 -6.46 2.45 16.46
N LYS A 193 -6.84 2.48 15.17
CA LYS A 193 -7.52 1.36 14.49
C LYS A 193 -6.56 0.41 13.77
N ALA A 194 -5.33 0.86 13.55
CA ALA A 194 -4.33 0.11 12.80
C ALA A 194 -3.69 -0.99 13.66
N PRO A 195 -3.28 -2.12 13.07
CA PRO A 195 -2.60 -3.18 13.80
C PRO A 195 -1.26 -2.69 14.35
N ILE A 196 -0.94 -3.17 15.55
CA ILE A 196 0.28 -2.86 16.29
C ILE A 196 1.14 -4.11 16.35
N ILE A 197 2.41 -3.97 15.97
CA ILE A 197 3.44 -4.96 16.20
C ILE A 197 4.26 -4.50 17.39
N ALA A 198 4.04 -5.13 18.54
CA ALA A 198 4.71 -4.82 19.78
C ALA A 198 6.07 -5.53 19.85
N VAL A 199 7.11 -4.75 20.12
CA VAL A 199 8.49 -5.23 20.24
C VAL A 199 8.97 -4.99 21.66
N PRO A 200 8.96 -6.03 22.52
CA PRO A 200 9.57 -5.92 23.83
C PRO A 200 11.08 -5.78 23.66
N THR A 201 11.72 -4.98 24.49
CA THR A 201 13.19 -4.85 24.49
C THR A 201 13.75 -5.37 25.81
N SER A 202 15.03 -5.75 25.80
CA SER A 202 15.74 -6.12 27.02
C SER A 202 16.11 -4.92 27.90
N VAL A 203 15.63 -3.72 27.56
CA VAL A 203 15.92 -2.47 28.28
C VAL A 203 15.07 -2.41 29.54
N GLY A 204 15.73 -2.31 30.68
CA GLY A 204 15.11 -2.11 31.99
C GLY A 204 16.01 -2.62 33.10
N TYR A 205 15.53 -2.52 34.34
CA TYR A 205 16.27 -2.96 35.53
C TYR A 205 15.37 -3.78 36.46
N GLY A 206 15.99 -4.50 37.40
CA GLY A 206 15.28 -5.30 38.41
C GLY A 206 14.29 -6.28 37.78
N SER A 207 13.00 -6.08 38.07
CA SER A 207 11.89 -6.92 37.63
C SER A 207 11.61 -6.93 36.12
N ASN A 208 12.40 -6.23 35.31
CA ASN A 208 12.30 -6.33 33.85
C ASN A 208 12.71 -7.73 33.32
N PHE A 209 13.62 -8.42 34.03
CA PHE A 209 14.11 -9.76 33.66
C PHE A 209 14.54 -9.89 32.18
N LYS A 210 15.38 -8.95 31.71
CA LYS A 210 15.87 -8.88 30.31
C LYS A 210 14.74 -8.86 29.28
N GLY A 211 13.67 -8.11 29.56
CA GLY A 211 12.52 -7.93 28.67
C GLY A 211 11.39 -8.94 28.86
N LEU A 212 11.53 -9.93 29.75
CA LEU A 212 10.45 -10.90 30.01
C LEU A 212 9.21 -10.22 30.58
N SER A 213 9.38 -9.23 31.47
CA SER A 213 8.25 -8.46 32.00
C SER A 213 7.50 -7.74 30.88
N ALA A 214 8.20 -7.00 30.02
CA ALA A 214 7.58 -6.32 28.88
C ALA A 214 6.93 -7.28 27.89
N LEU A 215 7.56 -8.42 27.60
CA LEU A 215 6.98 -9.46 26.74
C LEU A 215 5.64 -9.96 27.30
N LEU A 216 5.60 -10.32 28.58
CA LEU A 216 4.38 -10.80 29.23
C LEU A 216 3.31 -9.71 29.31
N THR A 217 3.67 -8.45 29.59
CA THR A 217 2.73 -7.33 29.55
C THR A 217 2.11 -7.15 28.17
N MET A 218 2.92 -7.18 27.11
CA MET A 218 2.44 -7.02 25.74
C MET A 218 1.54 -8.18 25.31
N LEU A 219 1.84 -9.42 25.73
CA LEU A 219 1.02 -10.61 25.46
C LEU A 219 -0.30 -10.59 26.24
N ASN A 220 -0.30 -10.10 27.48
CA ASN A 220 -1.48 -9.99 28.32
C ASN A 220 -2.36 -8.78 28.00
N SER A 221 -1.95 -7.95 27.03
CA SER A 221 -2.72 -6.76 26.66
C SER A 221 -4.12 -7.13 26.17
N CYS A 222 -5.14 -6.48 26.72
CA CYS A 222 -6.53 -6.62 26.27
C CYS A 222 -6.84 -5.76 25.05
N ALA A 223 -5.93 -4.87 24.63
CA ALA A 223 -6.15 -4.01 23.48
C ALA A 223 -6.12 -4.84 22.19
N PRO A 224 -7.21 -4.86 21.40
CA PRO A 224 -7.28 -5.68 20.20
C PRO A 224 -6.30 -5.18 19.13
N GLY A 225 -5.85 -6.09 18.27
CA GLY A 225 -4.97 -5.74 17.15
C GLY A 225 -3.49 -5.61 17.48
N ILE A 226 -3.07 -6.02 18.69
CA ILE A 226 -1.66 -6.15 19.06
C ILE A 226 -1.16 -7.56 18.73
N ALA A 227 -0.03 -7.64 18.03
CA ALA A 227 0.75 -8.85 17.84
C ALA A 227 2.17 -8.63 18.39
N VAL A 228 2.71 -9.60 19.13
CA VAL A 228 3.98 -9.46 19.83
C VAL A 228 5.07 -10.27 19.11
N VAL A 229 6.24 -9.69 18.92
CA VAL A 229 7.44 -10.40 18.44
C VAL A 229 8.39 -10.70 19.61
N ASN A 230 9.41 -11.52 19.35
CA ASN A 230 10.44 -11.79 20.35
C ASN A 230 11.13 -10.52 20.87
N ILE A 231 11.73 -10.64 22.06
CA ILE A 231 12.52 -9.59 22.71
C ILE A 231 13.64 -9.15 21.76
N ASP A 232 13.80 -7.85 21.65
CA ASP A 232 14.76 -7.21 20.76
C ASP A 232 14.62 -7.71 19.31
N ASN A 233 13.41 -7.84 18.77
CA ASN A 233 13.22 -8.32 17.41
C ASN A 233 12.65 -7.25 16.47
N GLY A 234 13.35 -6.12 16.36
CA GLY A 234 13.00 -5.04 15.43
C GLY A 234 12.98 -5.49 13.97
N PHE A 235 13.89 -6.39 13.59
CA PHE A 235 13.88 -7.05 12.29
C PHE A 235 12.58 -7.83 12.01
N GLY A 236 12.17 -8.71 12.92
CA GLY A 236 10.95 -9.51 12.78
C GLY A 236 9.71 -8.63 12.69
N ALA A 237 9.67 -7.56 13.49
CA ALA A 237 8.60 -6.57 13.41
C ALA A 237 8.52 -5.89 12.04
N ALA A 238 9.65 -5.48 11.47
CA ALA A 238 9.69 -4.91 10.12
C ALA A 238 9.22 -5.89 9.04
N VAL A 239 9.60 -7.16 9.13
CA VAL A 239 9.15 -8.19 8.18
C VAL A 239 7.65 -8.43 8.30
N MET A 240 7.10 -8.47 9.51
CA MET A 240 5.66 -8.60 9.75
C MET A 240 4.89 -7.39 9.21
N ALA A 241 5.38 -6.17 9.48
CA ALA A 241 4.78 -4.95 8.95
C ALA A 241 4.77 -4.95 7.41
N ASN A 242 5.87 -5.37 6.77
CA ASN A 242 5.92 -5.55 5.33
C ASN A 242 4.90 -6.56 4.83
N ALA A 243 4.70 -7.68 5.52
CA ALA A 243 3.71 -8.69 5.13
C ALA A 243 2.27 -8.15 5.21
N ILE A 244 1.93 -7.41 6.28
CA ILE A 244 0.62 -6.77 6.44
C ILE A 244 0.37 -5.75 5.32
N ILE A 245 1.36 -4.90 5.03
CA ILE A 245 1.25 -3.93 3.93
C ILE A 245 1.13 -4.67 2.59
N ALA A 246 1.95 -5.68 2.34
CA ALA A 246 1.90 -6.47 1.11
C ALA A 246 0.57 -7.23 0.92
N SER A 247 -0.11 -7.64 2.00
CA SER A 247 -1.45 -8.22 1.91
C SER A 247 -2.50 -7.17 1.55
N GLN A 248 -2.34 -5.93 2.01
CA GLN A 248 -3.17 -4.79 1.56
C GLN A 248 -2.91 -4.45 0.08
N GLN A 249 -1.74 -4.81 -0.47
CA GLN A 249 -1.43 -4.59 -1.89
C GLN A 249 -2.27 -5.41 -2.87
N ARG A 250 -3.21 -6.23 -2.38
CA ARG A 250 -4.23 -6.83 -3.24
C ARG A 250 -5.35 -5.87 -3.59
N GLU A 251 -5.57 -4.82 -2.80
CA GLU A 251 -6.56 -3.80 -3.09
C GLU A 251 -5.91 -2.56 -3.73
N LEU A 252 -6.50 -2.11 -4.85
CA LEU A 252 -6.08 -0.88 -5.51
C LEU A 252 -6.39 0.32 -4.59
N PRO A 253 -5.54 1.35 -4.53
CA PRO A 253 -5.78 2.54 -3.72
C PRO A 253 -6.83 3.46 -4.39
N THR A 254 -8.06 2.97 -4.47
CA THR A 254 -9.25 3.63 -5.03
C THR A 254 -10.15 4.17 -3.90
N GLU A 255 -10.88 5.24 -4.19
CA GLU A 255 -12.00 5.68 -3.35
C GLU A 255 -13.17 4.73 -3.56
N LYS A 256 -13.66 4.11 -2.50
CA LYS A 256 -14.80 3.18 -2.54
C LYS A 256 -16.04 3.84 -1.96
N ASP A 257 -17.16 3.75 -2.66
CA ASP A 257 -18.49 4.09 -2.13
C ASP A 257 -19.55 3.09 -2.58
N LYS A 258 -20.75 3.22 -2.02
CA LYS A 258 -21.91 2.43 -2.42
C LYS A 258 -22.91 3.30 -3.15
N VAL A 259 -23.48 2.77 -4.23
CA VAL A 259 -24.48 3.44 -5.07
C VAL A 259 -25.63 2.51 -5.37
N TYR A 260 -26.82 3.06 -5.60
CA TYR A 260 -27.94 2.31 -6.14
C TYR A 260 -27.95 2.41 -7.66
N LEU A 261 -28.08 1.27 -8.34
CA LEU A 261 -28.57 1.22 -9.71
C LEU A 261 -30.08 0.98 -9.65
N ILE A 262 -30.86 1.91 -10.18
CA ILE A 262 -32.33 1.88 -10.21
C ILE A 262 -32.76 1.74 -11.66
N GLU A 263 -33.56 0.71 -11.95
CA GLU A 263 -33.97 0.37 -13.31
C GLU A 263 -35.49 0.27 -13.46
N ALA A 264 -36.01 0.75 -14.58
CA ALA A 264 -37.41 0.61 -15.00
C ALA A 264 -37.49 0.28 -16.49
N ASN A 265 -38.34 -0.67 -16.87
CA ASN A 265 -38.61 -0.97 -18.29
C ASN A 265 -39.91 -0.27 -18.70
N ILE A 266 -39.89 0.44 -19.82
CA ILE A 266 -40.96 1.35 -20.24
C ILE A 266 -41.23 1.14 -21.74
N ASP A 267 -42.45 0.75 -22.12
CA ASP A 267 -42.85 0.49 -23.52
C ASP A 267 -43.96 1.41 -24.05
N ASP A 268 -44.52 2.28 -23.21
CA ASP A 268 -45.71 3.08 -23.48
C ASP A 268 -45.52 4.60 -23.27
N MET A 269 -44.29 5.03 -23.00
CA MET A 269 -43.93 6.44 -22.79
C MET A 269 -43.51 7.12 -24.11
N ASN A 270 -44.02 8.33 -24.34
CA ASN A 270 -43.64 9.16 -25.49
C ASN A 270 -42.13 9.50 -25.45
N PRO A 271 -41.35 9.18 -26.50
CA PRO A 271 -39.91 9.46 -26.55
C PRO A 271 -39.52 10.93 -26.37
N LYS A 272 -40.41 11.88 -26.66
CA LYS A 272 -40.17 13.33 -26.41
C LYS A 272 -39.96 13.63 -24.92
N LEU A 273 -40.42 12.76 -24.03
CA LEU A 273 -40.31 12.93 -22.58
C LEU A 273 -39.00 12.36 -22.00
N TYR A 274 -38.19 11.63 -22.79
CA TYR A 274 -36.95 11.03 -22.30
C TYR A 274 -35.94 12.08 -21.81
N ASP A 275 -35.66 13.11 -22.62
CA ASP A 275 -34.71 14.18 -22.25
C ASP A 275 -35.18 15.01 -21.03
N PRO A 276 -36.47 15.43 -20.93
CA PRO A 276 -37.01 16.02 -19.71
C PRO A 276 -36.79 15.18 -18.44
N VAL A 277 -37.03 13.86 -18.51
CA VAL A 277 -36.83 12.95 -17.39
C VAL A 277 -35.36 12.89 -16.97
N ILE A 278 -34.43 12.71 -17.92
CA ILE A 278 -32.99 12.71 -17.63
C ILE A 278 -32.57 14.02 -16.97
N LYS A 279 -32.97 15.17 -17.53
CA LYS A 279 -32.65 16.48 -16.95
C LYS A 279 -33.16 16.61 -15.53
N LYS A 280 -34.39 16.19 -15.25
CA LYS A 280 -34.97 16.26 -13.90
C LYS A 280 -34.23 15.37 -12.91
N LEU A 281 -33.85 14.16 -13.31
CA LEU A 281 -33.05 13.23 -12.50
C LEU A 281 -31.63 13.78 -12.21
N MET A 282 -30.96 14.30 -13.24
CA MET A 282 -29.62 14.89 -13.10
C MET A 282 -29.66 16.13 -12.19
N ASN A 283 -30.64 17.02 -12.37
CA ASN A 283 -30.84 18.19 -11.51
C ASN A 283 -31.19 17.82 -10.07
N ALA A 284 -31.82 16.67 -9.85
CA ALA A 284 -32.13 16.17 -8.51
C ALA A 284 -30.93 15.54 -7.79
N GLY A 285 -29.79 15.37 -8.48
CA GLY A 285 -28.53 14.88 -7.93
C GLY A 285 -28.19 13.43 -8.31
N ALA A 286 -28.81 12.87 -9.36
CA ALA A 286 -28.38 11.59 -9.91
C ALA A 286 -26.89 11.66 -10.30
N LEU A 287 -26.16 10.58 -10.02
CA LEU A 287 -24.76 10.47 -10.42
C LEU A 287 -24.64 10.22 -11.93
N ASP A 288 -25.61 9.50 -12.48
CA ASP A 288 -25.79 9.27 -13.91
C ASP A 288 -27.24 8.81 -14.17
N ALA A 289 -27.74 9.05 -15.39
CA ALA A 289 -29.04 8.56 -15.84
C ALA A 289 -29.04 8.39 -17.36
N PHE A 290 -29.52 7.24 -17.84
CA PHE A 290 -29.55 6.93 -19.28
C PHE A 290 -30.67 5.95 -19.65
N PHE A 291 -30.97 5.87 -20.94
CA PHE A 291 -31.92 4.92 -21.51
C PHE A 291 -31.21 3.91 -22.41
N GLU A 292 -31.55 2.63 -22.27
CA GLU A 292 -31.11 1.55 -23.16
C GLU A 292 -32.30 1.01 -23.97
N PRO A 293 -32.21 0.88 -25.30
CA PRO A 293 -33.28 0.28 -26.09
C PRO A 293 -33.41 -1.21 -25.78
N ILE A 294 -34.63 -1.69 -25.57
CA ILE A 294 -34.93 -3.10 -25.28
C ILE A 294 -36.13 -3.61 -26.10
N ARG A 295 -36.16 -4.91 -26.35
CA ARG A 295 -37.33 -5.59 -26.93
C ARG A 295 -38.16 -6.19 -25.80
N MET A 296 -39.45 -5.86 -25.76
CA MET A 296 -40.38 -6.34 -24.73
C MET A 296 -41.39 -7.33 -25.32
N LYS A 297 -42.19 -7.98 -24.45
CA LYS A 297 -43.23 -8.93 -24.86
C LYS A 297 -44.17 -8.33 -25.91
N LYS A 298 -44.83 -9.19 -26.70
CA LYS A 298 -45.72 -8.77 -27.80
C LYS A 298 -45.00 -7.89 -28.86
N GLN A 299 -43.69 -8.10 -29.03
CA GLN A 299 -42.84 -7.38 -29.99
C GLN A 299 -42.80 -5.86 -29.80
N ARG A 300 -43.10 -5.36 -28.59
CA ARG A 300 -43.04 -3.92 -28.30
C ARG A 300 -41.60 -3.46 -28.21
N ASN A 301 -41.30 -2.32 -28.83
CA ASN A 301 -40.06 -1.60 -28.61
C ASN A 301 -40.21 -0.80 -27.32
N GLY A 302 -39.35 -1.07 -26.35
CA GLY A 302 -39.31 -0.34 -25.09
C GLY A 302 -37.93 0.22 -24.82
N VAL A 303 -37.80 0.93 -23.71
CA VAL A 303 -36.55 1.44 -23.18
C VAL A 303 -36.40 1.00 -21.72
N LYS A 304 -35.17 0.74 -21.30
CA LYS A 304 -34.81 0.59 -19.90
C LYS A 304 -34.20 1.90 -19.42
N LEU A 305 -34.88 2.58 -18.50
CA LEU A 305 -34.30 3.68 -17.75
C LEU A 305 -33.37 3.10 -16.69
N ALA A 306 -32.12 3.56 -16.63
CA ALA A 306 -31.15 3.24 -15.60
C ALA A 306 -30.68 4.53 -14.93
N VAL A 307 -30.71 4.56 -13.59
CA VAL A 307 -30.33 5.72 -12.78
C VAL A 307 -29.35 5.30 -11.69
N ILE A 308 -28.20 5.96 -11.63
CA ILE A 308 -27.21 5.75 -10.57
C ILE A 308 -27.41 6.81 -9.49
N SER A 309 -27.67 6.36 -8.26
CA SER A 309 -27.98 7.23 -7.11
C SER A 309 -27.00 7.00 -5.96
N THR A 310 -26.73 8.03 -5.16
CA THR A 310 -26.14 7.83 -3.83
C THR A 310 -27.17 7.19 -2.89
N VAL A 311 -26.71 6.65 -1.75
CA VAL A 311 -27.60 6.00 -0.78
C VAL A 311 -28.65 6.97 -0.24
N GLU A 312 -28.28 8.24 -0.07
CA GLU A 312 -29.10 9.31 0.51
C GLU A 312 -30.18 9.80 -0.46
N LEU A 313 -29.85 9.92 -1.75
CA LEU A 313 -30.75 10.47 -2.76
C LEU A 313 -31.71 9.44 -3.37
N LYS A 314 -31.51 8.15 -3.07
CA LYS A 314 -32.29 7.03 -3.63
C LYS A 314 -33.80 7.29 -3.62
N ASN A 315 -34.39 7.61 -2.46
CA ASN A 315 -35.84 7.75 -2.34
C ASN A 315 -36.38 8.94 -3.15
N LYS A 316 -35.62 10.04 -3.21
CA LYS A 316 -35.96 11.22 -4.01
C LYS A 316 -35.98 10.88 -5.50
N LEU A 317 -34.97 10.16 -5.99
CA LEU A 317 -34.91 9.77 -7.41
C LEU A 317 -35.99 8.73 -7.77
N VAL A 318 -36.27 7.76 -6.89
CA VAL A 318 -37.38 6.81 -7.10
C VAL A 318 -38.71 7.54 -7.26
N LYS A 319 -38.97 8.57 -6.43
CA LYS A 319 -40.17 9.39 -6.54
C LYS A 319 -40.29 10.05 -7.91
N ILE A 320 -39.21 10.67 -8.40
CA ILE A 320 -39.17 11.30 -9.74
C ILE A 320 -39.47 10.28 -10.85
N ILE A 321 -38.93 9.06 -10.75
CA ILE A 321 -39.18 8.02 -11.76
C ILE A 321 -40.68 7.69 -11.83
N PHE A 322 -41.35 7.53 -10.68
CA PHE A 322 -42.79 7.25 -10.65
C PHE A 322 -43.66 8.43 -11.09
N GLU A 323 -43.24 9.67 -10.84
CA GLU A 323 -44.01 10.88 -11.22
C GLU A 323 -43.87 11.23 -12.70
N GLU A 324 -42.72 10.94 -13.31
CA GLU A 324 -42.37 11.44 -14.66
C GLU A 324 -42.37 10.35 -15.74
N THR A 325 -42.56 9.09 -15.36
CA THR A 325 -42.59 7.97 -16.31
C THR A 325 -43.88 7.16 -16.15
N THR A 326 -44.18 6.33 -17.13
CA THR A 326 -45.35 5.44 -17.12
C THR A 326 -45.09 4.12 -16.38
N THR A 327 -43.91 3.94 -15.76
CA THR A 327 -43.57 2.67 -15.12
C THR A 327 -44.45 2.39 -13.91
N PHE A 328 -44.94 1.15 -13.79
CA PHE A 328 -45.61 0.67 -12.58
C PHE A 328 -44.64 0.17 -11.51
N GLY A 329 -43.38 -0.04 -11.86
CA GLY A 329 -42.43 -0.64 -10.95
C GLY A 329 -40.98 -0.32 -11.27
N ILE A 330 -40.14 -0.41 -10.25
CA ILE A 330 -38.69 -0.22 -10.35
C ILE A 330 -37.98 -1.39 -9.69
N ARG A 331 -36.80 -1.73 -10.20
CA ARG A 331 -35.85 -2.64 -9.57
C ARG A 331 -34.67 -1.81 -9.08
N LYS A 332 -34.08 -2.20 -7.95
CA LYS A 332 -32.90 -1.50 -7.40
C LYS A 332 -31.89 -2.49 -6.86
N GLN A 333 -30.62 -2.25 -7.14
CA GLN A 333 -29.51 -3.02 -6.62
C GLN A 333 -28.49 -2.08 -5.97
N LEU A 334 -28.00 -2.46 -4.79
CA LEU A 334 -26.88 -1.77 -4.14
C LEU A 334 -25.58 -2.32 -4.73
N LEU A 335 -24.78 -1.43 -5.32
CA LEU A 335 -23.51 -1.75 -5.96
C LEU A 335 -22.36 -1.05 -5.24
N GLU A 336 -21.20 -1.70 -5.24
CA GLU A 336 -19.95 -1.07 -4.84
C GLU A 336 -19.30 -0.39 -6.06
N ARG A 337 -18.73 0.79 -5.83
CA ARG A 337 -18.09 1.58 -6.86
C ARG A 337 -16.69 1.98 -6.42
N GLU A 338 -15.71 1.66 -7.26
CA GLU A 338 -14.33 2.10 -7.11
C GLU A 338 -14.02 3.29 -8.02
N LYS A 339 -13.37 4.32 -7.46
CA LYS A 339 -13.05 5.57 -8.15
C LYS A 339 -11.59 5.96 -7.94
N LEU A 340 -11.06 6.71 -8.89
CA LEU A 340 -9.83 7.46 -8.67
C LEU A 340 -10.11 8.61 -7.71
N SER A 341 -9.17 8.90 -6.81
CA SER A 341 -9.23 10.13 -6.05
C SER A 341 -9.05 11.32 -6.99
N ARG A 342 -9.88 12.35 -6.80
CA ARG A 342 -9.95 13.46 -7.75
C ARG A 342 -9.79 14.80 -7.06
N TYR A 343 -9.03 15.69 -7.69
CA TYR A 343 -8.95 17.08 -7.28
C TYR A 343 -8.87 17.97 -8.51
N PHE A 344 -9.18 19.24 -8.30
CA PHE A 344 -9.18 20.23 -9.36
C PHE A 344 -7.97 21.15 -9.23
N LYS A 345 -7.33 21.47 -10.36
CA LYS A 345 -6.28 22.47 -10.44
C LYS A 345 -6.66 23.46 -11.54
N ARG A 346 -6.36 24.75 -11.35
CA ARG A 346 -6.43 25.73 -12.43
C ARG A 346 -5.07 25.82 -13.11
N ILE A 347 -5.07 25.76 -14.44
CA ILE A 347 -3.89 25.96 -15.27
C ILE A 347 -4.09 27.18 -16.15
N SER A 348 -3.00 27.88 -16.49
CA SER A 348 -3.04 28.96 -17.47
C SER A 348 -2.79 28.39 -18.86
N THR A 349 -3.62 28.77 -19.82
CA THR A 349 -3.48 28.44 -21.24
C THR A 349 -3.39 29.72 -22.07
N LYS A 350 -3.04 29.61 -23.36
CA LYS A 350 -3.09 30.73 -24.31
C LYS A 350 -4.48 31.37 -24.46
N TYR A 351 -5.54 30.66 -24.06
CA TYR A 351 -6.92 31.13 -24.11
C TYR A 351 -7.46 31.55 -22.72
N GLY A 352 -6.62 31.55 -21.69
CA GLY A 352 -7.00 31.91 -20.32
C GLY A 352 -6.91 30.76 -19.33
N LYS A 353 -7.42 31.00 -18.11
CA LYS A 353 -7.38 30.03 -17.01
C LYS A 353 -8.42 28.93 -17.23
N LEU A 354 -7.98 27.68 -17.15
CA LEU A 354 -8.76 26.47 -17.38
C LEU A 354 -8.71 25.58 -16.13
N LYS A 355 -9.86 25.12 -15.65
CA LYS A 355 -9.92 24.12 -14.59
C LYS A 355 -9.69 22.72 -15.19
N ILE A 356 -8.76 21.96 -14.61
CA ILE A 356 -8.50 20.56 -14.96
C ILE A 356 -8.87 19.67 -13.77
N LYS A 357 -9.44 18.51 -14.09
CA LYS A 357 -9.75 17.41 -13.18
C LYS A 357 -8.63 16.38 -13.28
N ILE A 358 -7.94 16.14 -12.17
CA ILE A 358 -6.84 15.18 -12.08
C ILE A 358 -7.33 13.97 -11.29
N GLY A 359 -7.29 12.79 -11.91
CA GLY A 359 -7.59 11.50 -11.27
C GLY A 359 -6.31 10.77 -10.87
N LYS A 360 -6.22 10.38 -9.61
CA LYS A 360 -5.07 9.66 -9.02
C LYS A 360 -5.45 8.26 -8.55
N LEU A 361 -4.53 7.32 -8.74
CA LEU A 361 -4.52 6.00 -8.13
C LEU A 361 -3.41 5.99 -7.08
N GLY A 362 -3.77 6.13 -5.81
CA GLY A 362 -2.81 6.48 -4.75
C GLY A 362 -2.10 7.81 -5.09
N ASN A 363 -0.78 7.77 -5.26
CA ASN A 363 0.00 8.95 -5.62
C ASN A 363 0.24 9.11 -7.14
N LYS A 364 -0.15 8.11 -7.95
CA LYS A 364 0.09 8.13 -9.40
C LYS A 364 -1.04 8.84 -10.11
N ILE A 365 -0.72 9.86 -10.91
CA ILE A 365 -1.69 10.50 -11.80
C ILE A 365 -2.00 9.53 -12.95
N MET A 366 -3.29 9.22 -13.12
CA MET A 366 -3.78 8.29 -14.13
C MET A 366 -4.49 9.01 -15.27
N THR A 367 -5.19 10.10 -14.97
CA THR A 367 -5.94 10.87 -15.96
C THR A 367 -5.93 12.35 -15.61
N ILE A 368 -5.90 13.17 -16.65
CA ILE A 368 -6.08 14.62 -16.56
C ILE A 368 -7.06 14.99 -17.66
N ALA A 369 -8.21 15.55 -17.27
CA ALA A 369 -9.23 16.01 -18.21
C ALA A 369 -9.58 17.48 -17.90
N PRO A 370 -9.62 18.37 -18.89
CA PRO A 370 -10.11 19.72 -18.70
C PRO A 370 -11.64 19.71 -18.51
N GLU A 371 -12.13 20.67 -17.72
CA GLU A 371 -13.58 20.83 -17.52
C GLU A 371 -14.25 21.37 -18.78
N TYR A 372 -15.31 20.68 -19.22
CA TYR A 372 -15.97 20.95 -20.48
C TYR A 372 -16.59 22.36 -20.52
N GLU A 373 -17.25 22.78 -19.43
CA GLU A 373 -17.89 24.09 -19.34
C GLU A 373 -16.88 25.25 -19.45
N ASP A 374 -15.69 25.10 -18.87
CA ASP A 374 -14.63 26.09 -19.04
C ASP A 374 -14.08 26.09 -20.47
N CYS A 375 -13.89 24.91 -21.08
CA CYS A 375 -13.48 24.82 -22.49
C CYS A 375 -14.51 25.49 -23.41
N LYS A 376 -15.81 25.26 -23.18
CA LYS A 376 -16.91 25.85 -23.94
C LYS A 376 -16.93 27.36 -23.81
N ARG A 377 -16.91 27.88 -22.58
CA ARG A 377 -16.88 29.33 -22.31
C ARG A 377 -15.69 30.02 -22.97
N LEU A 378 -14.51 29.40 -22.93
CA LEU A 378 -13.30 29.94 -23.58
C LEU A 378 -13.38 29.86 -25.10
N ALA A 379 -13.94 28.78 -25.65
CA ALA A 379 -14.15 28.62 -27.08
C ALA A 379 -15.09 29.69 -27.65
N GLU A 380 -16.21 29.94 -26.96
CA GLU A 380 -17.18 31.00 -27.30
C GLU A 380 -16.54 32.39 -27.20
N LYS A 381 -15.84 32.69 -26.10
CA LYS A 381 -15.17 33.99 -25.90
C LYS A 381 -14.14 34.29 -26.99
N HIS A 382 -13.39 33.29 -27.42
CA HIS A 382 -12.33 33.45 -28.42
C HIS A 382 -12.78 33.12 -29.85
N LYS A 383 -14.07 32.77 -30.05
CA LYS A 383 -14.66 32.38 -31.35
C LYS A 383 -13.84 31.30 -32.07
N ILE A 384 -13.37 30.31 -31.33
CA ILE A 384 -12.60 29.17 -31.87
C ILE A 384 -13.30 27.84 -31.59
N PRO A 385 -13.05 26.79 -32.39
CA PRO A 385 -13.55 25.46 -32.08
C PRO A 385 -13.10 24.98 -30.70
N ILE A 386 -13.99 24.32 -29.95
CA ILE A 386 -13.69 23.78 -28.61
C ILE A 386 -12.52 22.79 -28.64
N SER A 387 -12.33 22.07 -29.75
CA SER A 387 -11.21 21.17 -30.00
C SER A 387 -9.84 21.87 -29.93
N ASN A 388 -9.78 23.18 -30.20
CA ASN A 388 -8.54 23.97 -30.10
C ASN A 388 -8.26 24.41 -28.66
N VAL A 389 -9.30 24.57 -27.84
CA VAL A 389 -9.20 24.90 -26.42
C VAL A 389 -8.93 23.66 -25.58
N TYR A 390 -9.36 22.47 -26.03
CA TYR A 390 -9.18 21.20 -25.34
C TYR A 390 -7.75 20.65 -25.56
N PRO A 391 -6.81 20.79 -24.61
CA PRO A 391 -5.44 20.33 -24.80
C PRO A 391 -5.36 18.82 -24.99
N LYS A 392 -4.82 18.38 -26.12
CA LYS A 392 -4.70 16.95 -26.50
C LYS A 392 -3.67 16.16 -25.68
N ASN A 393 -2.69 16.83 -25.05
CA ASN A 393 -1.62 16.20 -24.26
C ASN A 393 -1.39 16.91 -22.92
N LEU A 394 -2.22 16.59 -21.92
CA LEU A 394 -2.11 17.19 -20.58
C LEU A 394 -1.08 16.52 -19.66
N PHE A 395 -0.64 15.29 -19.98
CA PHE A 395 0.32 14.55 -19.15
C PHE A 395 1.73 15.15 -19.13
N SER A 396 2.09 15.99 -20.11
CA SER A 396 3.38 16.70 -20.16
C SER A 396 3.42 17.94 -19.28
N ILE A 397 2.27 18.40 -18.78
CA ILE A 397 2.19 19.53 -17.86
C ILE A 397 2.61 19.05 -16.48
N LYS A 398 3.90 19.17 -16.16
CA LYS A 398 4.41 18.92 -14.81
C LYS A 398 3.62 19.79 -13.84
N PRO A 399 2.85 19.20 -12.92
CA PRO A 399 2.29 19.98 -11.83
C PRO A 399 3.48 20.36 -10.94
N HIS A 400 3.93 21.60 -11.04
CA HIS A 400 4.68 22.24 -9.95
C HIS A 400 3.85 22.20 -8.68
#